data_AF-A0A183DMV1-F1
#
_entry.id   AF-A0A183DMV1-F1
#
_cell.length_a   1.000
_cell.length_b   1.000
_cell.length_c   1.000
_cell.angle_alpha   90.00
_cell.angle_beta   90.00
_cell.angle_gamma   90.00
#
_symmetry.space_group_name_H-M   'P 1'
#
loop_
_entity.id
_entity.type
_entity.pdbx_description
1 polymer ?
#
loop_
_entity_poly.entity_id
_entity_poly.type
_entity_poly.pdbx_seq_one_letter_code
_entity_poly.pdbx_strand_id
1 'polypeptide(L)' 'MHYQPENEMKRLVNEAFRARFPQIHVTFSKINSIKRELHQIAVACKLDDCTTAHAYVFYEKVLLKVCLYTF' A
#
# COMPACT_ATOMS: atom_id res chain seq x y z
N MET A 1 -11.68 -26.70 11.11
CA MET A 1 -10.91 -25.95 10.09
C MET A 1 -11.87 -24.94 9.46
N HIS A 2 -11.80 -23.67 9.83
CA HIS A 2 -12.70 -22.66 9.26
C HIS A 2 -12.07 -22.13 7.97
N TYR A 3 -12.56 -22.61 6.82
CA TYR A 3 -12.22 -22.03 5.53
C TYR A 3 -12.86 -20.64 5.48
N GLN A 4 -12.04 -19.59 5.50
CA GLN A 4 -12.48 -18.19 5.42
C GLN A 4 -12.22 -17.67 4.01
N PRO A 5 -13.25 -17.54 3.16
CA PRO A 5 -13.12 -17.06 1.78
C PRO A 5 -12.41 -15.71 1.68
N GLU A 6 -12.57 -14.84 2.70
CA GLU A 6 -11.89 -13.55 2.74
C GLU A 6 -10.36 -13.65 2.82
N ASN A 7 -9.82 -14.74 3.37
CA ASN A 7 -8.38 -14.95 3.48
C ASN A 7 -7.80 -15.46 2.16
N GLU A 8 -8.53 -16.28 1.41
CA GLU A 8 -8.12 -16.73 0.09
C GLU A 8 -8.11 -15.58 -0.91
N MET A 9 -9.15 -14.73 -0.91
CA MET A 9 -9.19 -13.57 -1.78
C MET A 9 -8.03 -12.59 -1.51
N LYS A 10 -7.71 -12.34 -0.23
CA LYS A 10 -6.53 -11.54 0.14
C LYS A 10 -5.23 -12.16 -0.36
N ARG A 11 -5.09 -13.49 -0.30
CA ARG A 11 -3.92 -14.20 -0.82
C ARG A 11 -3.80 -14.04 -2.34
N LEU A 12 -4.88 -14.30 -3.08
CA LEU A 12 -4.91 -14.17 -4.54
C LEU A 12 -4.57 -12.75 -5.00
N VAL A 13 -5.11 -11.72 -4.33
CA VAL A 13 -4.79 -10.32 -4.63
C VAL A 13 -3.31 -10.02 -4.39
N ASN A 14 -2.73 -10.52 -3.30
CA ASN A 14 -1.31 -10.33 -3.01
C ASN A 14 -0.40 -11.11 -3.98
N GLU A 15 -0.79 -12.32 -4.38
CA GLU A 15 -0.07 -13.13 -5.37
C GLU A 15 -0.11 -12.46 -6.75
N ALA A 16 -1.27 -12.01 -7.22
CA ALA A 16 -1.42 -11.27 -8.47
C ALA A 16 -0.63 -9.95 -8.45
N PHE A 17 -0.64 -9.24 -7.32
CA PHE A 17 0.15 -8.02 -7.14
C PHE A 17 1.65 -8.31 -7.23
N ARG A 18 2.14 -9.35 -6.57
CA ARG A 18 3.55 -9.75 -6.60
C ARG A 18 3.98 -10.25 -7.97
N ALA A 19 3.12 -10.96 -8.69
CA ALA A 19 3.39 -11.37 -10.07
C ALA A 19 3.51 -10.17 -11.02
N ARG A 20 2.68 -9.14 -10.82
CA ARG A 20 2.69 -7.91 -11.63
C ARG A 20 3.85 -6.97 -11.27
N PHE A 21 4.26 -6.94 -10.00
CA PHE A 21 5.29 -6.05 -9.47
C PHE A 21 6.29 -6.82 -8.61
N PRO A 22 7.09 -7.74 -9.19
CA PRO A 22 8.01 -8.61 -8.45
C PRO A 22 9.10 -7.85 -7.67
N GLN A 23 9.44 -6.64 -8.11
CA GLN A 23 10.42 -5.76 -7.47
C GLN A 23 9.87 -5.02 -6.24
N ILE A 24 8.55 -5.02 -6.03
CA ILE A 24 7.93 -4.43 -4.84
C ILE A 24 7.86 -5.52 -3.75
N HIS A 25 8.71 -5.38 -2.72
CA HIS A 25 8.78 -6.35 -1.63
C HIS A 25 7.66 -6.23 -0.59
N VAL A 26 6.83 -5.18 -0.66
CA VAL A 26 5.68 -4.98 0.24
C VAL A 26 4.41 -5.55 -0.37
N THR A 27 3.57 -6.18 0.46
CA THR A 27 2.27 -6.71 0.01
C THR A 27 1.25 -5.59 -0.20
N PHE A 28 0.29 -5.81 -1.09
CA PHE A 28 -0.81 -4.87 -1.33
C PHE A 28 -1.58 -4.56 -0.04
N SER A 29 -1.80 -5.58 0.80
CA SER A 29 -2.42 -5.39 2.11
C SER A 29 -1.61 -4.45 3.03
N LYS A 30 -0.27 -4.51 2.99
CA LYS A 30 0.60 -3.64 3.80
C LYS A 30 0.57 -2.20 3.32
N ILE A 31 0.56 -1.98 2.00
CA ILE A 31 0.39 -0.67 1.37
C ILE A 31 -0.89 0.01 1.86
N ASN A 32 -2.02 -0.72 1.83
CA ASN A 32 -3.30 -0.18 2.30
C ASN A 32 -3.34 0.06 3.82
N SER A 33 -2.63 -0.75 4.61
CA SER A 33 -2.50 -0.49 6.05
C SER A 33 -1.77 0.82 6.32
N ILE A 34 -0.65 1.06 5.62
CA ILE A 34 0.14 2.29 5.77
C ILE A 34 -0.66 3.51 5.32
N LYS A 35 -1.38 3.43 4.19
CA LYS A 35 -2.27 4.52 3.75
C LYS A 35 -3.34 4.84 4.80
N ARG A 36 -3.93 3.83 5.44
CA ARG A 36 -4.90 4.04 6.53
C ARG A 36 -4.27 4.74 7.72
N GLU A 37 -3.06 4.35 8.12
CA GLU A 37 -2.34 5.01 9.22
C GLU A 37 -1.98 6.47 8.87
N LEU A 38 -1.55 6.73 7.63
CA LEU A 38 -1.33 8.10 7.14
C LEU A 38 -2.61 8.94 7.24
N HIS A 39 -3.77 8.37 6.87
CA HIS A 39 -5.04 9.05 7.03
C HIS A 39 -5.37 9.38 8.49
N GLN A 40 -5.15 8.41 9.39
CA GLN A 40 -5.40 8.61 10.83
C GLN A 40 -4.53 9.73 11.40
N ILE A 41 -3.25 9.79 11.00
CA ILE A 41 -2.34 10.87 11.39
C ILE A 41 -2.82 12.20 10.82
N ALA A 42 -3.23 12.25 9.55
CA ALA A 42 -3.74 13.47 8.94
C ALA A 42 -4.98 14.01 9.67
N VAL A 43 -5.91 13.14 10.04
CA VAL A 43 -7.10 13.50 10.82
C VAL A 43 -6.72 13.98 12.21
N ALA A 44 -5.82 13.28 12.91
CA ALA A 44 -5.37 13.65 14.25
C ALA A 44 -4.66 15.02 14.27
N CYS A 45 -3.89 15.32 13.22
CA CYS A 45 -3.17 16.59 13.06
C CYS A 45 -3.99 17.68 12.37
N LYS A 46 -5.24 17.41 11.96
CA LYS A 46 -6.10 18.32 11.18
C LYS A 46 -5.40 18.88 9.93
N LEU A 47 -4.68 18.01 9.23
CA LEU A 47 -4.02 18.39 7.98
C LEU A 47 -5.05 18.63 6.89
N ASP A 48 -4.72 19.50 5.95
CA ASP A 48 -5.55 19.74 4.78
C ASP A 48 -5.46 18.56 3.78
N ASP A 49 -6.47 18.50 2.91
CA ASP A 49 -6.57 17.44 1.90
C ASP A 49 -5.40 17.47 0.90
N CYS A 50 -4.84 18.65 0.59
CA CYS A 50 -3.70 18.74 -0.32
C CYS A 50 -2.45 18.13 0.32
N THR A 51 -2.17 18.40 1.60
CA THR A 51 -1.05 17.80 2.33
C THR A 51 -1.21 16.28 2.42
N THR A 52 -2.41 15.80 2.72
CA THR A 52 -2.71 14.36 2.79
C THR A 52 -2.53 13.68 1.42
N ALA A 53 -3.02 14.31 0.34
CA ALA A 53 -2.82 13.83 -1.02
C ALA A 53 -1.34 13.79 -1.41
N HIS A 54 -0.56 14.82 -1.05
CA HIS A 54 0.88 14.84 -1.28
C HIS A 54 1.60 13.69 -0.56
N ALA A 55 1.22 13.39 0.68
CA ALA A 55 1.79 12.27 1.43
C ALA A 55 1.53 10.92 0.75
N TYR A 56 0.31 10.71 0.21
CA TYR A 56 0.00 9.49 -0.56
C TYR A 56 0.82 9.38 -1.84
N VAL A 57 0.89 10.46 -2.62
CA VAL A 57 1.66 10.49 -3.87
C VAL A 57 3.15 10.27 -3.59
N PHE A 58 3.68 10.87 -2.52
CA PHE A 58 5.06 10.66 -2.11
C PHE A 58 5.32 9.20 -1.75
N TYR A 59 4.45 8.59 -0.95
CA TYR A 59 4.54 7.18 -0.60
C TYR A 59 4.53 6.26 -1.83
N GLU A 60 3.61 6.48 -2.76
CA GLU A 60 3.55 5.72 -4.01
C GLU A 60 4.78 5.93 -4.89
N LYS A 61 5.29 7.17 -4.98
CA LYS A 61 6.53 7.47 -5.70
C LYS A 61 7.74 6.78 -5.08
N VAL A 62 7.82 6.66 -3.75
CA VAL A 62 8.89 5.91 -3.09
C VAL A 62 8.78 4.42 -3.41
N LEU A 63 7.57 3.85 -3.34
CA LEU A 63 7.32 2.46 -3.75
C LEU A 63 7.70 2.21 -5.21
N LEU A 64 7.39 3.14 -6.11
CA LEU A 64 7.72 3.05 -7.54
C LEU A 64 9.20 3.38 -7.83
N LYS A 65 9.85 4.25 -7.05
CA LYS A 65 11.29 4.53 -7.18
C LYS A 65 12.12 3.30 -6.80
N VAL A 66 11.72 2.56 -5.78
CA VAL A 66 12.33 1.23 -5.50
C VAL A 66 12.26 0.34 -6.75
N CYS A 67 11.21 0.45 -7.57
CA CYS A 67 11.14 -0.27 -8.85
C CYS A 67 12.09 0.26 -9.94
N LEU A 68 12.37 1.57 -9.97
CA LEU A 68 13.14 2.21 -11.06
C LEU A 68 14.64 2.28 -10.78
N TYR A 69 15.09 2.27 -9.52
CA TYR A 69 16.52 2.28 -9.15
C TYR A 69 17.15 0.88 -9.08
N THR A 70 16.42 -0.17 -9.46
CA THR A 70 16.91 -1.56 -9.49
C THR A 70 17.12 -2.06 -10.93
N PHE A 71 17.49 -1.16 -11.85
CA PHE A 71 17.94 -1.45 -13.22
C PHE A 71 19.32 -0.84 -13.46
#